data_AF-A0A3M2SWR3-F1
#
_entry.id   AF-A0A3M2SWR3-F1
#
_cell.length_a   1.000
_cell.length_b   1.000
_cell.length_c   1.000
_cell.angle_alpha   90.00
_cell.angle_beta   90.00
_cell.angle_gamma   90.00
#
_symmetry.space_group_name_H-M   'P 1'
#
loop_
_entity.id
_entity.type
_entity.pdbx_description
1 polymer ?
#
loop_
_entity_poly.entity_id
_entity_poly.type
_entity_poly.pdbx_seq_one_letter_code
_entity_poly.pdbx_strand_id
1 'polypeptide(L)'
;MTTPQTRTAYRALLRELPRRNKTRLLAVPPTPLHQHLRDLFRTPSPSSPPQAQGQTQPGTETETQETVADARVQEAEQLAAYARAQRTYATLLERYNPGISVVDQQERIRLTARRVGMDLPGAWGDSGNGGSGKGEGHGDGEGNK
;
A
#
# COMPACT_ATOMS: atom_id res chain seq x y z
N MET A 1 -12.38 2.76 -31.18
CA MET A 1 -12.28 1.28 -31.03
C MET A 1 -11.10 1.00 -30.11
N THR A 2 -11.23 0.21 -29.04
CA THR A 2 -10.09 -0.14 -28.16
C THR A 2 -9.22 -1.20 -28.84
N THR A 3 -7.90 -1.02 -28.94
CA THR A 3 -7.01 -2.03 -29.54
C THR A 3 -6.97 -3.32 -28.70
N PRO A 4 -6.71 -4.50 -29.30
CA PRO A 4 -6.64 -5.76 -28.55
C PRO A 4 -5.55 -5.75 -27.47
N GLN A 5 -4.44 -5.06 -27.70
CA GLN A 5 -3.33 -4.92 -26.76
C GLN A 5 -3.73 -4.11 -25.53
N THR A 6 -4.35 -2.93 -25.71
CA THR A 6 -4.85 -2.11 -24.60
C THR A 6 -5.86 -2.87 -23.74
N ARG A 7 -6.74 -3.67 -24.35
CA ARG A 7 -7.71 -4.51 -23.62
C ARG A 7 -7.02 -5.58 -22.77
N THR A 8 -5.93 -6.14 -23.26
CA THR A 8 -5.16 -7.19 -22.58
C THR A 8 -4.41 -6.62 -21.39
N ALA A 9 -3.72 -5.49 -21.56
CA ALA A 9 -3.05 -4.75 -20.49
C ALA A 9 -4.03 -4.31 -19.39
N TYR A 10 -5.16 -3.71 -19.76
CA TYR A 10 -6.23 -3.34 -18.82
C TYR A 10 -6.73 -4.54 -18.01
N ARG A 11 -7.02 -5.68 -18.67
CA ARG A 11 -7.49 -6.90 -17.98
C ARG A 11 -6.42 -7.49 -17.08
N ALA A 12 -5.15 -7.42 -17.45
CA ALA A 12 -4.04 -7.84 -16.60
C ALA A 12 -4.02 -7.02 -15.32
N LEU A 13 -4.12 -5.69 -15.41
CA LEU A 13 -4.13 -4.77 -14.28
C LEU A 13 -5.32 -5.02 -13.35
N LEU A 14 -6.52 -5.22 -13.91
CA LEU A 14 -7.71 -5.52 -13.11
C LEU A 14 -7.63 -6.86 -12.35
N ARG A 15 -6.85 -7.83 -12.83
CA ARG A 15 -6.66 -9.11 -12.14
C ARG A 15 -5.75 -8.98 -10.91
N GLU A 16 -4.89 -7.95 -10.90
CA GLU A 16 -3.98 -7.67 -9.79
C GLU A 16 -4.57 -6.79 -8.70
N LEU A 17 -5.70 -6.13 -8.97
CA LEU A 17 -6.52 -5.56 -7.91
C LEU A 17 -7.05 -6.69 -7.01
N PRO A 18 -7.14 -6.49 -5.69
CA PRO A 18 -7.73 -7.45 -4.76
C PRO A 18 -9.07 -7.94 -5.33
N ARG A 19 -9.11 -9.23 -5.71
CA ARG A 19 -10.32 -9.82 -6.26
C ARG A 19 -11.32 -9.88 -5.12
N ARG A 20 -12.31 -8.99 -5.14
CA ARG A 20 -13.48 -9.12 -4.27
C ARG A 20 -14.03 -10.52 -4.52
N ASN A 21 -14.03 -11.34 -3.48
CA ASN A 21 -14.75 -12.60 -3.45
C ASN A 21 -16.17 -12.32 -3.94
N LYS A 22 -16.48 -12.75 -5.17
CA LYS A 22 -17.80 -12.56 -5.81
C LYS A 22 -18.91 -13.36 -5.11
N THR A 23 -18.62 -13.90 -3.93
CA THR A 23 -19.38 -14.92 -3.22
C THR A 23 -20.49 -14.36 -2.34
N ARG A 24 -20.77 -13.05 -2.35
CA ARG A 24 -22.00 -12.52 -1.72
C ARG A 24 -22.74 -11.56 -2.65
N LEU A 25 -23.40 -12.19 -3.61
CA LEU A 25 -24.79 -11.93 -4.01
C LEU A 25 -25.13 -10.49 -4.45
N LEU A 26 -25.30 -10.36 -5.77
CA LEU A 26 -26.04 -9.32 -6.48
C LEU A 26 -25.43 -7.91 -6.54
N ALA A 27 -24.99 -7.55 -7.77
CA ALA A 27 -24.92 -6.19 -8.29
C ALA A 27 -24.24 -5.13 -7.40
N VAL A 28 -23.04 -5.40 -6.90
CA VAL A 28 -22.19 -4.32 -6.39
C VAL A 28 -21.66 -3.54 -7.60
N PRO A 29 -21.91 -2.22 -7.70
CA PRO A 29 -21.39 -1.41 -8.80
C PRO A 29 -19.85 -1.49 -8.81
N PRO A 30 -19.21 -1.44 -10.00
CA PRO A 30 -17.75 -1.44 -10.09
C PRO A 30 -17.20 -0.31 -9.22
N THR A 31 -16.16 -0.59 -8.44
CA THR A 31 -15.52 0.40 -7.56
C THR A 31 -15.19 1.68 -8.34
N PRO A 32 -15.24 2.87 -7.71
CA PRO A 32 -14.88 4.13 -8.38
C PRO A 32 -13.48 4.06 -9.02
N LEU A 33 -12.56 3.30 -8.44
CA LEU A 33 -11.24 3.01 -9.02
C LEU A 33 -11.34 2.29 -10.38
N HIS A 34 -12.19 1.28 -10.51
CA HIS A 34 -12.41 0.59 -11.79
C HIS A 34 -12.99 1.53 -12.85
N GLN A 35 -13.90 2.42 -12.45
CA GLN A 35 -14.47 3.43 -13.34
C GLN A 35 -13.38 4.40 -13.80
N HIS A 36 -12.58 4.91 -12.85
CA HIS A 36 -11.46 5.80 -13.14
C HIS A 36 -10.43 5.17 -14.07
N LEU A 37 -9.99 3.93 -13.79
CA LEU A 37 -9.10 3.20 -14.69
C LEU A 37 -9.73 3.04 -16.07
N ARG A 38 -11.01 2.67 -16.14
CA ARG A 38 -11.70 2.53 -17.43
C ARG A 38 -11.72 3.83 -18.20
N ASP A 39 -11.93 4.96 -17.54
CA ASP A 39 -11.96 6.27 -18.17
C ASP A 39 -10.56 6.66 -18.67
N LEU A 40 -9.50 6.41 -17.89
CA LEU A 40 -8.10 6.63 -18.31
C LEU A 40 -7.74 5.86 -19.59
N PHE A 41 -8.17 4.60 -19.73
CA PHE A 41 -7.93 3.80 -20.94
C PHE A 41 -8.89 4.12 -22.09
N ARG A 42 -9.95 4.90 -21.86
CA ARG A 42 -10.96 5.27 -22.86
C ARG A 42 -10.77 6.68 -23.39
N THR A 43 -10.26 7.60 -22.57
CA THR A 43 -9.95 8.98 -22.97
C THR A 43 -8.55 9.02 -23.58
N PRO A 44 -8.40 9.14 -24.91
CA PRO A 44 -7.12 9.58 -25.46
C PRO A 44 -6.83 10.95 -24.82
N SER A 45 -5.71 11.06 -24.11
CA SER A 45 -5.31 12.31 -23.46
C SER A 45 -5.30 13.43 -24.52
N PRO A 46 -6.10 14.49 -24.40
CA PRO A 46 -5.95 15.66 -25.27
C PRO A 46 -4.61 16.29 -24.91
N SER A 47 -3.63 16.16 -25.80
CA SER A 47 -2.30 16.74 -25.62
C SER A 47 -2.37 18.27 -25.61
N SER A 48 -1.88 18.85 -24.51
CA SER A 48 -1.13 20.12 -24.35
C SER A 48 -1.72 21.46 -24.86
N PRO A 49 -1.54 22.56 -24.09
CA PRO A 49 -1.92 23.91 -24.49
C PRO A 49 -1.11 24.40 -25.71
N PRO A 50 -1.63 25.38 -26.47
CA PRO A 50 -1.00 25.88 -27.69
C PRO A 50 0.25 26.69 -27.34
N GLN A 51 1.43 26.10 -27.41
CA GLN A 51 2.67 26.87 -27.45
C GLN A 51 2.99 27.22 -28.91
N ALA A 52 2.70 28.49 -29.23
CA ALA A 52 3.37 29.37 -30.18
C ALA A 52 3.74 28.82 -31.57
N GLN A 53 2.90 29.21 -32.53
CA GLN A 53 3.18 29.59 -33.93
C GLN A 53 4.63 29.39 -34.42
N GLY A 54 4.81 28.40 -35.30
CA GLY A 54 6.06 28.20 -36.05
C GLY A 54 5.99 27.09 -37.09
N GLN A 55 5.39 27.39 -38.24
CA GLN A 55 5.53 26.75 -39.56
C GLN A 55 5.10 25.28 -39.76
N THR A 56 4.06 25.16 -40.59
CA THR A 56 3.43 23.99 -41.22
C THR A 56 4.39 23.04 -41.94
N GLN A 57 4.34 21.76 -41.57
CA GLN A 57 4.49 20.62 -42.49
C GLN A 57 3.28 19.69 -42.33
N PRO A 58 2.55 19.35 -43.41
CA PRO A 58 1.43 18.42 -43.35
C PRO A 58 1.96 16.99 -43.51
N GLY A 59 1.91 16.16 -42.45
CA GLY A 59 2.23 14.73 -42.58
C GLY A 59 2.44 13.89 -41.32
N THR A 60 2.63 14.45 -40.11
CA THR A 60 3.15 13.69 -38.95
C THR A 60 2.27 13.73 -37.67
N GLU A 61 0.98 14.02 -37.80
CA GLU A 61 0.09 14.13 -36.63
C GLU A 61 -0.37 12.77 -36.07
N THR A 62 -0.44 11.74 -36.93
CA THR A 62 -0.87 10.38 -36.55
C THR A 62 0.20 9.60 -35.78
N GLU A 63 1.47 9.68 -36.18
CA GLU A 63 2.56 8.89 -35.56
C GLU A 63 2.84 9.30 -34.10
N THR A 64 2.75 10.60 -33.81
CA THR A 64 3.01 11.12 -32.46
C THR A 64 1.97 10.66 -31.45
N GLN A 65 0.71 10.46 -31.87
CA GLN A 65 -0.36 9.98 -30.97
C GLN A 65 -0.28 8.47 -30.73
N GLU A 66 0.09 7.70 -31.74
CA GLU A 66 0.26 6.24 -31.63
C GLU A 66 1.40 5.89 -30.66
N THR A 67 2.55 6.56 -30.78
CA THR A 67 3.69 6.34 -29.87
C THR A 67 3.38 6.62 -28.40
N VAL A 68 2.62 7.69 -28.12
CA VAL A 68 2.18 8.01 -26.75
C VAL A 68 1.20 6.96 -26.23
N ALA A 69 0.26 6.50 -27.07
CA ALA A 69 -0.68 5.45 -26.68
C ALA A 69 0.04 4.13 -26.37
N ASP A 70 1.04 3.76 -27.17
CA ASP A 70 1.85 2.56 -26.96
C ASP A 70 2.68 2.66 -25.67
N ALA A 71 3.27 3.82 -25.37
CA ALA A 71 3.98 4.05 -24.12
C ALA A 71 3.07 3.86 -22.89
N ARG A 72 1.81 4.31 -22.96
CA ARG A 72 0.81 4.09 -21.90
C ARG A 72 0.44 2.63 -21.73
N VAL A 73 0.36 1.88 -22.81
CA VAL A 73 0.11 0.43 -22.75
C VAL A 73 1.29 -0.29 -22.10
N GLN A 74 2.52 0.07 -22.44
CA GLN A 74 3.72 -0.49 -21.81
C GLN A 74 3.80 -0.16 -20.31
N GLU A 75 3.51 1.08 -19.92
CA GLU A 75 3.43 1.51 -18.52
C GLU A 75 2.40 0.65 -17.74
N ALA A 76 1.22 0.43 -18.32
CA ALA A 76 0.20 -0.42 -17.72
C ALA A 76 0.63 -1.87 -17.53
N GLU A 77 1.38 -2.43 -18.49
CA GLU A 77 1.94 -3.78 -18.40
C GLU A 77 2.99 -3.89 -17.29
N GLN A 78 3.87 -2.89 -17.17
CA GLN A 78 4.86 -2.80 -16.10
C GLN A 78 4.20 -2.74 -14.72
N LEU A 79 3.16 -1.92 -14.56
CA LEU A 79 2.39 -1.85 -13.31
C LEU A 79 1.71 -3.18 -12.97
N ALA A 80 1.16 -3.86 -13.96
CA ALA A 80 0.56 -5.18 -13.74
C ALA A 80 1.62 -6.22 -13.30
N ALA A 81 2.83 -6.18 -13.87
CA ALA A 81 3.93 -7.04 -13.43
C ALA A 81 4.39 -6.72 -12.01
N TYR A 82 4.54 -5.43 -11.67
CA TYR A 82 4.88 -4.98 -10.32
C TYR A 82 3.85 -5.42 -9.28
N ALA A 83 2.55 -5.26 -9.57
CA ALA A 83 1.49 -5.67 -8.64
C ALA A 83 1.48 -7.19 -8.38
N ARG A 84 1.83 -8.02 -9.37
CA ARG A 84 2.05 -9.46 -9.16
C ARG A 84 3.21 -9.71 -8.23
N ALA A 85 4.34 -9.05 -8.49
CA ALA A 85 5.55 -9.18 -7.66
C ALA A 85 5.29 -8.75 -6.21
N GLN A 86 4.45 -7.72 -6.00
CA GLN A 86 4.10 -7.28 -4.64
C GLN A 86 3.28 -8.34 -3.89
N ARG A 87 2.38 -9.06 -4.58
CA ARG A 87 1.64 -10.19 -3.97
C ARG A 87 2.56 -11.35 -3.60
N THR A 88 3.46 -11.73 -4.50
CA THR A 88 4.42 -12.81 -4.20
C THR A 88 5.35 -12.40 -3.06
N TYR A 89 5.81 -11.16 -3.04
CA TYR A 89 6.60 -10.59 -1.95
C TYR A 89 5.84 -10.65 -0.62
N ALA A 90 4.58 -10.22 -0.58
CA ALA A 90 3.75 -10.29 0.64
C ALA A 90 3.62 -11.74 1.15
N THR A 91 3.34 -12.70 0.26
CA THR A 91 3.27 -14.12 0.62
C THR A 91 4.61 -14.66 1.14
N LEU A 92 5.73 -14.24 0.54
CA LEU A 92 7.07 -14.61 1.02
C LEU A 92 7.34 -14.02 2.39
N LEU A 93 6.98 -12.75 2.61
CA LEU A 93 7.15 -12.07 3.88
C LEU A 93 6.35 -12.77 5.00
N GLU A 94 5.10 -13.16 4.73
CA GLU A 94 4.28 -13.92 5.68
C GLU A 94 4.89 -15.28 6.01
N ARG A 95 5.47 -15.98 5.02
CA ARG A 95 6.05 -17.32 5.20
C ARG A 95 7.36 -17.30 5.98
N TYR A 96 8.25 -16.39 5.61
CA TYR A 96 9.61 -16.34 6.17
C TYR A 96 9.68 -15.42 7.39
N ASN A 97 8.69 -14.55 7.57
CA ASN A 97 8.62 -13.63 8.69
C ASN A 97 7.21 -13.49 9.30
N PRO A 98 6.59 -14.61 9.72
CA PRO A 98 5.25 -14.59 10.31
C PRO A 98 5.17 -13.82 11.63
N GLY A 99 6.31 -13.51 12.26
CA GLY A 99 6.40 -12.91 13.60
C GLY A 99 6.74 -11.42 13.64
N ILE A 100 6.77 -10.71 12.50
CA ILE A 100 6.91 -9.24 12.49
C ILE A 100 5.56 -8.51 12.41
N SER A 101 4.53 -9.11 11.80
CA SER A 101 3.25 -8.43 11.59
C SER A 101 2.20 -8.65 12.68
N VAL A 102 2.29 -9.76 13.45
CA VAL A 102 1.25 -10.16 14.42
C VAL A 102 1.61 -9.83 15.87
N VAL A 103 2.90 -9.69 16.18
CA VAL A 103 3.39 -9.20 17.49
C VAL A 103 4.30 -8.02 17.21
N ASP A 104 3.95 -6.86 17.74
CA ASP A 104 4.71 -5.63 17.57
C ASP A 104 6.17 -5.89 17.98
N GLN A 105 7.13 -5.56 17.11
CA GLN A 105 8.54 -5.91 17.30
C GLN A 105 9.06 -5.40 18.68
N GLN A 106 8.49 -4.29 19.15
CA GLN A 106 8.72 -3.72 20.46
C GLN A 106 8.31 -4.64 21.62
N GLU A 107 7.18 -5.33 21.52
CA GLU A 107 6.67 -6.24 22.55
C GLU A 107 7.56 -7.49 22.66
N ARG A 108 8.05 -8.00 21.52
CA ARG A 108 9.05 -9.09 21.51
C ARG A 108 10.36 -8.68 22.16
N ILE A 109 10.85 -7.47 21.88
CA ILE A 109 12.08 -6.96 22.49
C ILE A 109 11.88 -6.79 24.00
N ARG A 110 10.75 -6.21 24.45
CA ARG A 110 10.42 -6.08 25.87
C ARG A 110 10.33 -7.43 26.59
N LEU A 111 9.66 -8.42 26.00
CA LEU A 111 9.54 -9.77 26.58
C LEU A 111 10.90 -10.49 26.65
N THR A 112 11.73 -10.34 25.63
CA THR A 112 13.09 -10.92 25.61
C THR A 112 14.00 -10.24 26.63
N ALA A 113 13.91 -8.91 26.74
CA ALA A 113 14.64 -8.11 27.69
C ALA A 113 14.26 -8.48 29.14
N ARG A 114 12.95 -8.53 29.46
CA ARG A 114 12.46 -9.01 30.76
C ARG A 114 12.94 -10.41 31.09
N ARG A 115 12.96 -11.30 30.09
CA ARG A 115 13.45 -12.69 30.25
C ARG A 115 14.94 -12.74 30.63
N VAL A 116 15.76 -11.80 30.17
CA VAL A 116 17.19 -11.70 30.54
C VAL A 116 17.44 -10.76 31.72
N GLY A 117 16.38 -10.27 32.38
CA GLY A 117 16.48 -9.34 33.52
C GLY A 117 16.86 -7.92 33.12
N MET A 118 16.68 -7.54 31.85
CA MET A 118 16.96 -6.20 31.33
C MET A 118 15.63 -5.49 31.01
N ASP A 119 15.35 -4.34 31.61
CA ASP A 119 14.18 -3.54 31.21
C ASP A 119 14.61 -2.50 30.16
N LEU A 120 13.97 -2.56 28.99
CA LEU A 120 14.21 -1.60 27.92
C LEU A 120 13.48 -0.28 28.22
N PRO A 121 14.14 0.89 28.09
CA PRO A 121 13.48 2.18 28.19
C PRO A 121 12.33 2.28 27.18
N GLY A 122 11.21 2.86 27.60
CA GLY A 122 10.09 3.16 26.71
C GLY A 122 10.57 4.00 25.51
N ALA A 123 10.14 3.64 24.30
CA ALA A 123 10.45 4.40 23.11
C ALA A 123 10.04 5.87 23.30
N TRP A 124 10.89 6.79 22.86
CA TRP A 124 10.73 8.24 22.97
C TRP A 124 9.33 8.66 22.52
N GLY A 125 8.45 8.95 23.48
CA GLY A 125 7.03 9.26 23.25
C GLY A 125 6.09 8.79 24.37
N ASP A 126 6.47 7.78 25.15
CA ASP A 126 5.71 7.32 26.33
C ASP A 126 6.25 7.94 27.63
N SER A 127 6.34 9.26 27.67
CA SER A 127 6.70 10.01 28.87
C SER A 127 5.45 10.66 29.46
N GLY A 128 4.62 9.87 30.16
CA GLY A 128 3.52 10.47 30.92
C GLY A 128 2.40 9.54 31.35
N ASN A 129 2.68 8.56 32.22
CA ASN A 129 1.72 8.07 33.23
C ASN A 129 2.47 7.10 34.16
N GLY A 130 2.87 7.46 35.39
CA GLY A 130 1.96 7.52 36.54
C GLY A 130 2.32 6.40 37.52
N GLY A 131 3.04 6.73 38.59
CA GLY A 131 3.47 5.76 39.60
C GLY A 131 4.19 6.40 40.77
N SER A 132 3.60 7.48 41.27
CA SER A 132 3.97 8.21 42.49
C SER A 132 4.22 7.28 43.68
N GLY A 133 5.30 7.57 44.40
CA GLY A 133 5.62 6.90 45.66
C GLY A 133 4.54 7.06 46.73
N LYS A 134 4.43 6.04 47.56
CA LYS A 134 3.87 6.14 48.91
C LYS A 134 4.72 5.25 49.82
N GLY A 135 5.62 5.90 50.56
CA GLY A 135 6.21 5.30 51.74
C GLY A 135 5.18 5.36 52.86
N GLU A 136 4.86 4.22 53.45
CA GLU A 136 4.17 4.13 54.74
C GLU A 136 4.99 3.16 55.61
N GLY A 137 5.82 3.74 56.48
CA GLY A 137 6.31 3.05 57.65
C GLY A 137 5.17 2.95 58.66
N HIS A 138 4.91 1.74 59.15
CA HIS A 138 4.08 1.50 60.32
C HIS A 138 4.95 0.71 61.29
N GLY A 139 5.58 1.44 62.21
CA GLY A 139 6.15 0.87 63.43
C GLY A 139 5.14 1.12 64.52
N ASP A 140 4.53 0.05 65.03
CA ASP A 140 3.92 0.04 66.35
C ASP A 140 4.43 -1.20 67.07
N GLY A 141 5.32 -0.95 68.01
CA GLY A 141 5.65 -1.91 69.05
C GLY A 141 4.63 -1.74 70.17
N GLU A 142 3.97 -2.83 70.53
CA GLU A 142 3.47 -3.01 71.90
C GLU A 142 3.92 -4.38 72.38
N GLY A 143 4.91 -4.35 73.28
CA GLY A 143 5.35 -5.50 74.05
C GLY A 143 4.29 -5.82 75.11
N ASN A 144 3.83 -7.07 75.09
CA ASN A 144 3.03 -7.64 76.17
C ASN A 144 3.95 -8.48 77.06
N LYS A 145 4.29 -7.96 78.24
CA LYS A 145 4.56 -8.69 79.49
C LYS A 145 4.91 -7.75 80.63
#